data_AF-A0A820FTF3-F1
#
_entry.id   AF-A0A820FTF3-F1
#
_cell.length_a   1.000
_cell.length_b   1.000
_cell.length_c   1.000
_cell.angle_alpha   90.00
_cell.angle_beta   90.00
_cell.angle_gamma   90.00
#
_symmetry.space_group_name_H-M   'P 1'
#
loop_
_entity.id
_entity.type
_entity.pdbx_description
1 polymer ?
#
loop_
_entity_poly.entity_id
_entity_poly.type
_entity_poly.pdbx_seq_one_letter_code
_entity_poly.pdbx_strand_id
1 'polypeptide(L)'
;MSHARKRQWVNPEDLPEPEPKTDLHPKNVMLWVWWDFEGIIYWELLRPNTTIDSKLHCQQLQNLKLLIQANRSERRKVRLLHDNAKPQTLKFTRQKLKELGWEVLLHPPYSPDLAPSDYHLFRFLRDHLVKKQFDDEAQLK
;
A
#
# COMPACT_ATOMS: atom_id res chain seq x y z
N MET A 1 9.25 -0.72 9.57
CA MET A 1 8.88 -1.63 10.68
C MET A 1 8.95 -0.85 11.99
N SER A 2 7.80 -0.54 12.59
CA SER A 2 7.77 0.03 13.94
C SER A 2 7.42 -1.06 14.93
N HIS A 3 8.37 -1.47 15.77
CA HIS A 3 8.11 -2.37 16.90
C HIS A 3 7.33 -1.61 17.97
N ALA A 4 6.00 -1.68 17.94
CA ALA A 4 5.17 -1.21 19.03
C ALA A 4 5.10 -2.34 20.08
N ARG A 5 5.95 -2.27 21.11
CA ARG A 5 5.82 -3.14 22.28
C ARG A 5 4.59 -2.74 23.08
N LYS A 6 3.83 -3.71 23.61
CA LYS A 6 2.70 -3.39 24.49
C LYS A 6 3.25 -2.69 25.73
N ARG A 7 2.68 -1.54 26.05
CA ARG A 7 2.97 -0.86 27.32
C ARG A 7 2.28 -1.63 28.43
N GLN A 8 3.05 -2.02 29.44
CA GLN A 8 2.55 -2.72 30.61
C GLN A 8 2.72 -1.80 31.81
N TRP A 9 1.66 -1.67 32.61
CA TRP A 9 1.73 -1.06 33.93
C TRP A 9 2.07 -2.18 34.91
N VAL A 10 3.24 -2.07 35.55
CA VAL A 10 3.72 -3.03 36.55
C VAL A 10 4.02 -2.29 37.86
N ASN A 11 3.89 -3.00 38.98
CA ASN A 11 4.31 -2.45 40.26
C ASN A 11 5.85 -2.31 40.30
N PRO A 12 6.42 -1.47 41.17
CA PRO A 12 7.87 -1.21 41.20
C PRO A 12 8.75 -2.45 41.38
N GLU A 13 8.23 -3.50 42.00
CA GLU A 13 8.96 -4.74 42.30
C GLU A 13 8.68 -5.87 41.30
N ASP A 14 7.68 -5.71 40.43
CA ASP A 14 7.27 -6.75 39.47
C ASP A 14 8.01 -6.61 38.13
N LEU A 15 8.36 -7.74 37.54
CA LEU A 15 8.93 -7.77 36.20
C LEU A 15 7.81 -7.75 35.13
N PRO A 16 7.98 -6.98 34.03
CA PRO A 16 7.05 -7.00 32.92
C PRO A 16 7.07 -8.35 32.20
N GLU A 17 5.91 -8.78 31.70
CA GLU A 17 5.81 -10.00 30.90
C GLU A 17 6.60 -9.83 29.59
N PRO A 18 7.54 -10.74 29.29
CA PRO A 18 8.35 -10.65 28.08
C PRO A 18 7.50 -10.91 26.84
N GLU A 19 7.57 -10.00 25.86
CA GLU A 19 6.94 -10.19 24.56
C GLU A 19 7.86 -10.99 23.62
N PRO A 20 7.36 -12.05 22.98
CA PRO A 20 8.15 -12.78 21.99
C PRO A 20 8.51 -11.83 20.84
N LYS A 21 9.79 -11.84 20.45
CA LYS A 21 10.24 -11.14 19.24
C LYS A 21 9.59 -11.81 18.03
N THR A 22 9.10 -11.01 17.10
CA THR A 22 8.60 -11.50 15.82
C THR A 22 9.75 -12.21 15.08
N ASP A 23 9.44 -13.32 14.40
CA ASP A 23 10.43 -14.10 13.66
C ASP A 23 11.23 -13.24 12.66
N LEU A 24 12.48 -13.62 12.39
CA LEU A 24 13.39 -12.95 11.45
C LEU A 24 12.86 -12.92 10.00
N HIS A 25 11.96 -13.84 9.65
CA HIS A 25 11.38 -13.98 8.30
C HIS A 25 9.86 -14.08 8.36
N PRO A 26 9.15 -12.98 8.69
CA PRO A 26 7.71 -12.99 8.70
C PRO A 26 7.18 -13.17 7.27
N LYS A 27 6.15 -13.99 7.11
CA LYS A 27 5.40 -14.10 5.84
C LYS A 27 4.65 -12.78 5.63
N ASN A 28 5.15 -11.95 4.71
CA ASN A 28 4.53 -10.67 4.39
C ASN A 28 3.77 -10.79 3.06
N VAL A 29 2.54 -10.26 3.06
CA VAL A 29 1.73 -10.05 1.85
C VAL A 29 1.83 -8.58 1.49
N MET A 30 1.88 -8.26 0.19
CA MET A 30 1.95 -6.88 -0.28
C MET A 30 0.57 -6.45 -0.78
N LEU A 31 -0.02 -5.44 -0.15
CA LEU A 31 -1.26 -4.81 -0.61
C LEU A 31 -0.94 -3.71 -1.62
N TRP A 32 -1.48 -3.84 -2.82
CA TRP A 32 -1.53 -2.78 -3.82
C TRP A 32 -2.91 -2.15 -3.81
N VAL A 33 -3.00 -0.82 -3.76
CA VAL A 33 -4.30 -0.13 -3.68
C VAL A 33 -4.28 1.19 -4.44
N TRP A 34 -5.38 1.47 -5.12
CA TRP A 34 -5.70 2.73 -5.79
C TRP A 34 -7.06 3.22 -5.34
N TRP A 35 -7.14 4.49 -5.02
CA TRP A 35 -8.33 5.11 -4.44
C TRP A 35 -8.37 6.60 -4.76
N ASP A 36 -9.55 7.19 -4.66
CA ASP A 36 -9.79 8.63 -4.77
C ASP A 36 -10.69 9.10 -3.63
N PHE A 37 -11.13 10.36 -3.67
CA PHE A 37 -12.02 10.92 -2.65
C PHE A 37 -13.41 10.23 -2.59
N GLU A 38 -13.79 9.43 -3.59
CA GLU A 38 -15.03 8.64 -3.60
C GLU A 38 -14.82 7.23 -3.02
N GLY A 39 -13.57 6.81 -2.80
CA GLY A 39 -13.22 5.55 -2.14
C GLY A 39 -12.23 4.70 -2.94
N ILE A 40 -12.16 3.42 -2.56
CA ILE A 40 -11.27 2.45 -3.21
C ILE A 40 -11.77 2.15 -4.64
N ILE A 41 -10.86 2.22 -5.61
CA ILE A 41 -11.15 1.93 -7.02
C ILE A 41 -10.67 0.52 -7.38
N TYR A 42 -9.44 0.20 -6.98
CA TYR A 42 -8.80 -1.07 -7.30
C TYR A 42 -7.83 -1.45 -6.18
N TRP A 43 -7.82 -2.72 -5.80
CA TRP A 43 -6.81 -3.26 -4.91
C TRP A 43 -6.47 -4.70 -5.29
N GLU A 44 -5.27 -5.13 -4.91
CA GLU A 44 -4.78 -6.48 -5.14
C GLU A 44 -3.82 -6.87 -4.01
N LEU A 45 -4.00 -8.06 -3.45
CA LEU A 45 -3.01 -8.67 -2.58
C LEU A 45 -2.07 -9.51 -3.43
N LEU A 46 -0.79 -9.13 -3.43
CA LEU A 46 0.26 -9.87 -4.13
C LEU A 46 0.77 -10.99 -3.23
N ARG A 47 0.96 -12.16 -3.84
CA ARG A 47 1.51 -13.34 -3.16
C ARG A 47 2.83 -13.01 -2.46
N PRO A 48 3.13 -13.63 -1.30
CA PRO A 48 4.40 -13.46 -0.62
C PRO A 48 5.59 -13.67 -1.56
N ASN A 49 6.62 -12.84 -1.41
CA ASN A 49 7.85 -12.88 -2.22
C ASN A 49 7.67 -12.59 -3.72
N THR A 50 6.54 -12.00 -4.13
CA THR A 50 6.37 -11.55 -5.52
C THR A 50 7.23 -10.31 -5.77
N THR A 51 8.16 -10.41 -6.73
CA THR A 51 8.91 -9.25 -7.21
C THR A 51 8.00 -8.39 -8.08
N ILE A 52 7.79 -7.13 -7.67
CA ILE A 52 7.08 -6.14 -8.50
C ILE A 52 7.97 -5.79 -9.68
N ASP A 53 7.62 -6.30 -10.86
CA ASP A 53 8.24 -5.94 -12.12
C ASP A 53 7.46 -4.80 -12.82
N SER A 54 8.04 -4.23 -13.88
CA SER A 54 7.36 -3.21 -14.67
C SER A 54 6.13 -3.73 -15.40
N LYS A 55 6.07 -5.03 -15.72
CA LYS A 55 5.01 -5.62 -16.52
C LYS A 55 3.72 -5.73 -15.71
N LEU A 56 3.82 -6.26 -14.49
CA LEU A 56 2.75 -6.33 -13.50
C LEU A 56 2.21 -4.93 -13.22
N HIS A 57 3.10 -3.96 -13.00
CA HIS A 57 2.68 -2.59 -12.75
C HIS A 57 1.92 -1.97 -13.95
N CYS A 58 2.40 -2.18 -15.19
CA CYS A 58 1.68 -1.74 -16.38
C CYS A 58 0.32 -2.44 -16.56
N GLN A 59 0.19 -3.71 -16.17
CA GLN A 59 -1.07 -4.44 -16.20
C GLN A 59 -2.05 -3.86 -15.18
N GLN A 60 -1.59 -3.57 -13.96
CA GLN A 60 -2.40 -2.95 -12.92
C GLN A 60 -2.93 -1.57 -13.33
N LEU A 61 -2.11 -0.75 -14.00
CA LEU A 61 -2.56 0.54 -14.54
C LEU A 61 -3.64 0.39 -15.62
N GLN A 62 -3.59 -0.67 -16.44
CA GLN A 62 -4.64 -0.96 -17.42
C GLN A 62 -5.95 -1.37 -16.75
N ASN A 63 -5.88 -2.26 -15.75
CA ASN A 63 -7.05 -2.68 -14.98
C ASN A 63 -7.68 -1.48 -14.26
N LEU A 64 -6.85 -0.61 -13.66
CA LEU A 64 -7.30 0.62 -13.05
C LEU A 64 -8.03 1.53 -14.04
N LYS A 65 -7.53 1.66 -15.28
CA LYS A 65 -8.20 2.46 -16.33
C LYS A 65 -9.61 1.96 -16.59
N LEU A 66 -9.77 0.65 -16.78
CA LEU A 66 -11.08 0.04 -17.05
C LEU A 66 -12.05 0.28 -15.88
N LEU A 67 -11.57 0.15 -14.65
CA LEU A 67 -12.38 0.39 -13.44
C LEU A 67 -12.75 1.86 -13.27
N ILE A 68 -11.86 2.79 -13.60
CA ILE A 68 -12.19 4.23 -13.62
C ILE A 68 -13.28 4.51 -14.66
N GLN A 69 -13.16 3.98 -15.87
CA GLN A 69 -14.15 4.20 -16.93
C GLN A 69 -15.52 3.60 -16.58
N ALA A 70 -15.55 2.47 -15.86
CA ALA A 70 -16.78 1.84 -15.44
C ALA A 70 -17.44 2.54 -14.23
N ASN A 71 -16.64 2.96 -13.25
CA ASN A 71 -17.12 3.35 -11.92
C ASN A 71 -17.04 4.86 -11.63
N ARG A 72 -16.40 5.65 -12.51
CA ARG A 72 -16.24 7.10 -12.33
C ARG A 72 -16.76 7.83 -13.56
N SER A 73 -17.43 8.96 -13.34
CA SER A 73 -17.88 9.79 -14.45
C SER A 73 -16.68 10.36 -15.22
N GLU A 74 -16.66 10.19 -16.55
CA GLU A 74 -15.53 10.52 -17.44
C GLU A 74 -15.14 12.02 -17.51
N ARG A 75 -15.72 12.88 -16.67
CA ARG A 75 -15.63 14.34 -16.80
C ARG A 75 -14.33 14.95 -16.28
N ARG A 76 -13.43 14.18 -15.67
CA ARG A 76 -12.23 14.73 -15.01
C ARG A 76 -10.95 14.07 -15.52
N LYS A 77 -9.99 14.91 -15.91
CA LYS A 77 -8.61 14.49 -16.21
C LYS A 77 -8.03 13.76 -15.01
N VAL A 78 -7.57 12.53 -15.22
CA VAL A 78 -6.94 11.72 -14.16
C VAL A 78 -5.56 12.29 -13.83
N ARG A 79 -5.38 12.65 -12.56
CA ARG A 79 -4.09 13.04 -11.98
C ARG A 79 -3.64 11.95 -11.02
N LEU A 80 -2.53 11.30 -11.34
CA LEU A 80 -2.02 10.16 -10.58
C LEU A 80 -0.95 10.64 -9.60
N LEU A 81 -1.15 10.33 -8.32
CA LEU A 81 -0.12 10.46 -7.29
C LEU A 81 0.36 9.07 -6.91
N HIS A 82 1.65 8.82 -7.00
CA HIS A 82 2.29 7.60 -6.51
C HIS A 82 3.74 7.92 -6.07
N ASP A 83 4.34 7.04 -5.28
CA ASP A 83 5.71 7.21 -4.79
C ASP A 83 6.74 7.07 -5.93
N ASN A 84 7.96 7.56 -5.74
CA ASN A 84 9.06 7.46 -6.71
C ASN A 84 9.78 6.10 -6.65
N ALA A 85 9.10 5.02 -6.27
CA ALA A 85 9.71 3.70 -6.13
C ALA A 85 10.32 3.20 -7.46
N LYS A 86 11.40 2.41 -7.36
CA LYS A 86 12.21 1.98 -8.53
C LYS A 86 11.40 1.33 -9.67
N PRO A 87 10.44 0.41 -9.44
CA PRO A 87 9.64 -0.18 -10.53
C PRO A 87 8.76 0.84 -11.26
N GLN A 88 8.41 1.95 -10.59
CA GLN A 88 7.50 2.99 -11.08
C GLN A 88 8.24 4.08 -11.87
N THR A 89 9.55 4.21 -11.67
CA THR A 89 10.42 5.16 -12.39
C THR A 89 10.93 4.59 -13.73
N LEU A 90 10.63 3.32 -14.02
CA LEU A 90 11.06 2.66 -15.25
C LEU A 90 10.42 3.29 -16.49
N LYS A 91 11.18 3.30 -17.60
CA LYS A 91 10.77 3.90 -18.88
C LYS A 91 9.42 3.36 -19.37
N PHE A 92 9.19 2.06 -19.20
CA PHE A 92 7.94 1.39 -19.62
C PHE A 92 6.71 1.93 -18.89
N THR A 93 6.80 2.16 -17.58
CA THR A 93 5.70 2.72 -16.79
C THR A 93 5.39 4.15 -17.20
N ARG A 94 6.41 4.98 -17.39
CA ARG A 94 6.24 6.36 -17.87
C ARG A 94 5.60 6.42 -19.24
N GLN A 95 6.03 5.54 -20.15
CA GLN A 95 5.40 5.40 -21.46
C GLN A 95 3.94 4.98 -21.33
N LYS A 96 3.64 4.01 -20.46
CA LYS A 96 2.26 3.56 -20.27
C LYS A 96 1.36 4.66 -19.72
N LEU A 97 1.83 5.43 -18.74
CA LEU A 97 1.08 6.57 -18.20
C LEU A 97 0.80 7.64 -19.27
N LYS A 98 1.76 7.87 -20.16
CA LYS A 98 1.57 8.76 -21.32
C LYS A 98 0.53 8.21 -22.30
N GLU A 99 0.55 6.92 -22.61
CA GLU A 99 -0.47 6.26 -23.45
C GLU A 99 -1.88 6.33 -22.82
N LEU A 100 -1.96 6.29 -21.49
CA LEU A 100 -3.22 6.42 -20.77
C LEU A 100 -3.75 7.86 -20.73
N GLY A 101 -2.91 8.85 -21.07
CA GLY A 101 -3.25 10.28 -21.00
C GLY A 101 -3.35 10.82 -19.57
N TRP A 102 -2.73 10.13 -18.61
CA TRP A 102 -2.78 10.51 -17.20
C TRP A 102 -1.66 11.49 -16.85
N GLU A 103 -1.97 12.49 -16.04
CA GLU A 103 -1.01 13.46 -15.54
C GLU A 103 -0.39 12.92 -14.25
N VAL A 104 0.91 12.69 -14.22
CA VAL A 104 1.63 12.23 -13.02
C VAL A 104 1.98 13.45 -12.18
N LEU A 105 1.53 13.48 -10.94
CA LEU A 105 1.89 14.53 -9.99
C LEU A 105 3.32 14.34 -9.51
N LEU A 106 4.03 15.45 -9.35
CA LEU A 106 5.38 15.43 -8.78
C LEU A 106 5.29 15.07 -7.29
N HIS A 107 5.96 13.99 -6.90
CA HIS A 107 6.13 13.61 -5.51
C HIS A 107 7.60 13.82 -5.12
N PRO A 108 7.92 14.51 -4.01
CA PRO A 108 9.29 14.62 -3.54
C PRO A 108 9.79 13.28 -2.97
N PRO A 109 11.10 12.97 -3.08
CA PRO A 109 11.67 11.78 -2.44
C PRO A 109 11.44 11.77 -0.92
N TYR A 110 11.22 10.58 -0.36
CA TYR A 110 11.15 10.34 1.10
C TYR A 110 10.11 11.19 1.84
N SER A 111 8.96 11.48 1.20
CA SER A 111 7.93 12.37 1.76
C SER A 111 6.59 11.65 2.00
N PRO A 112 6.55 10.63 2.89
CA PRO A 112 5.34 9.87 3.17
C PRO A 112 4.23 10.73 3.82
N ASP A 113 4.59 11.83 4.47
CA ASP A 113 3.66 12.84 5.00
C ASP A 113 2.88 13.57 3.90
N LEU A 114 3.40 13.57 2.67
CA LEU A 114 2.73 14.14 1.49
C LEU A 114 2.00 13.09 0.64
N ALA A 115 2.01 11.82 1.05
CA ALA A 115 1.36 10.72 0.36
C ALA A 115 0.07 10.32 1.12
N PRO A 116 -1.13 10.61 0.57
CA PRO A 116 -2.42 10.26 1.21
C PRO A 116 -2.54 8.81 1.63
N SER A 117 -2.00 7.89 0.82
CA SER A 117 -1.99 6.47 1.16
C SER A 117 -1.20 6.17 2.42
N ASP A 118 -0.06 6.83 2.65
CA ASP A 118 0.81 6.57 3.80
C ASP A 118 0.29 7.19 5.09
N TYR A 119 -0.08 8.47 5.07
CA TYR A 119 -0.50 9.17 6.30
C TYR A 119 -1.94 8.85 6.72
N HIS A 120 -2.81 8.44 5.79
CA HIS A 120 -4.23 8.18 6.07
C HIS A 120 -4.58 6.69 5.94
N LEU A 121 -4.56 6.13 4.73
CA LEU A 121 -5.09 4.80 4.46
C LEU A 121 -4.31 3.70 5.20
N PHE A 122 -2.98 3.65 5.05
CA PHE A 122 -2.15 2.65 5.69
C PHE A 122 -2.00 2.87 7.19
N ARG A 123 -2.16 4.11 7.65
CA ARG A 123 -2.25 4.40 9.09
C ARG A 123 -3.50 3.75 9.68
N PHE A 124 -4.66 3.98 9.08
CA PHE A 124 -5.91 3.37 9.50
C PHE A 124 -5.87 1.84 9.43
N LEU A 125 -5.34 1.29 8.32
CA LEU A 125 -5.19 -0.14 8.14
C LEU A 125 -4.28 -0.75 9.22
N ARG A 126 -3.15 -0.11 9.53
CA ARG A 126 -2.25 -0.56 10.59
C ARG A 126 -2.97 -0.62 11.93
N ASP A 127 -3.68 0.44 12.30
CA ASP A 127 -4.40 0.49 13.58
C ASP A 127 -5.46 -0.62 13.68
N HIS A 128 -6.10 -0.96 12.57
CA HIS A 128 -7.04 -2.08 12.48
C HIS A 128 -6.38 -3.47 12.56
N LEU A 129 -5.14 -3.60 12.08
CA LEU A 129 -4.41 -4.87 12.01
C LEU A 129 -3.55 -5.17 13.25
N VAL A 130 -3.18 -4.19 14.07
CA VAL A 130 -2.21 -4.32 15.20
C VAL A 130 -2.53 -5.48 16.17
N LYS A 131 -3.80 -5.85 16.35
CA LYS A 131 -4.22 -6.91 17.28
C LYS A 131 -4.72 -8.18 16.58
N LYS A 132 -4.59 -8.27 15.26
CA LYS A 132 -5.04 -9.42 14.48
C LYS A 132 -3.86 -10.32 14.16
N GLN A 133 -4.05 -11.61 14.38
CA GLN A 133 -3.15 -12.66 13.91
C GLN A 133 -3.83 -13.39 12.76
N PHE A 134 -3.06 -13.70 11.73
CA PHE A 134 -3.52 -14.40 10.55
C PHE A 134 -2.62 -15.63 10.37
N ASP A 135 -3.23 -16.80 10.35
CA ASP A 135 -2.52 -18.08 10.16
C ASP A 135 -2.38 -18.41 8.67
N ASP A 136 -3.27 -17.87 7.83
CA ASP A 136 -3.31 -18.12 6.39
C ASP A 136 -3.65 -16.87 5.57
N GLU A 137 -3.19 -16.85 4.31
CA GLU A 137 -3.44 -15.76 3.36
C GLU A 137 -4.92 -15.61 3.04
N ALA A 138 -5.71 -16.69 3.08
CA ALA A 138 -7.15 -16.63 2.85
C ALA A 138 -7.89 -15.78 3.89
N GLN A 139 -7.32 -15.62 5.09
CA GLN A 139 -7.91 -14.81 6.17
C GLN A 139 -7.67 -13.29 5.98
N LEU A 140 -6.83 -12.90 5.01
CA LEU A 140 -6.53 -11.50 4.68
C LEU A 140 -7.47 -10.91 3.62
N LYS A 141 -8.35 -11.72 3.02
CA LYS A 141 -9.34 -11.30 2.03
C LYS A 141 -10.68 -10.96 2.68
#